data_AF-A0A2V3VY92-F1
#
_entry.id   AF-A0A2V3VY92-F1
#
_cell.length_a   1.000
_cell.length_b   1.000
_cell.length_c   1.000
_cell.angle_alpha   90.00
_cell.angle_beta   90.00
_cell.angle_gamma   90.00
#
_symmetry.space_group_name_H-M   'P 1'
#
loop_
_entity.id
_entity.type
_entity.pdbx_description
1 polymer ?
#
loop_
_entity_poly.entity_id
_entity_poly.type
_entity_poly.pdbx_seq_one_letter_code
_entity_poly.pdbx_strand_id
1 'polypeptide(L)'
;MGLHIVLYQPEIPANTGNIARTCLATNTTLHLIRPLGFSTDDKMLRRAGLDYWHNVNIMEYDSIDELYEKYKHGLFYYIENFGKKYYTDYDYSNRSDELFFVFGRETDGIPRALIEGKEDHCLRIHMTDQVRSLNLSNTAAIVIYEVLRQQGFPALT
;
A
#
# COMPACT_ATOMS: atom_id res chain seq x y z
N MET A 1 -12.83 -8.13 -6.34
CA MET A 1 -11.56 -8.67 -6.90
C MET A 1 -10.71 -7.52 -7.37
N GLY A 2 -9.73 -7.16 -6.57
CA GLY A 2 -8.99 -5.92 -6.77
C GLY A 2 -7.71 -5.92 -5.98
N LEU A 3 -6.76 -5.12 -6.47
CA LEU A 3 -5.53 -4.80 -5.76
C LEU A 3 -5.75 -3.48 -5.04
N HIS A 4 -5.34 -3.45 -3.78
CA HIS A 4 -5.53 -2.33 -2.90
C HIS A 4 -4.21 -2.00 -2.18
N ILE A 5 -3.81 -0.73 -2.24
CA ILE A 5 -2.75 -0.19 -1.38
C ILE A 5 -3.43 0.60 -0.27
N VAL A 6 -3.03 0.35 0.98
CA VAL A 6 -3.52 1.06 2.16
C VAL A 6 -2.36 1.80 2.78
N LEU A 7 -2.44 3.12 2.85
CA LEU A 7 -1.48 3.96 3.57
C LEU A 7 -2.05 4.32 4.93
N TYR A 8 -1.45 3.76 5.98
CA TYR A 8 -1.82 4.07 7.35
C TYR A 8 -1.14 5.38 7.79
N GLN A 9 -1.92 6.45 7.90
CA GLN A 9 -1.49 7.76 8.41
C GLN A 9 -0.25 8.34 7.69
N PRO A 10 -0.21 8.36 6.35
CA PRO A 10 0.99 8.73 5.61
C PRO A 10 1.45 10.17 5.92
N GLU A 11 2.76 10.35 6.05
CA GLU A 11 3.33 11.60 6.54
C GLU A 11 3.93 12.43 5.40
N ILE A 12 4.46 11.77 4.36
CA ILE A 12 5.20 12.43 3.28
C ILE A 12 4.35 12.52 2.00
N PRO A 13 3.96 13.73 1.55
CA PRO A 13 3.09 13.89 0.38
C PRO A 13 3.72 13.36 -0.91
N ALA A 14 5.05 13.48 -1.05
CA ALA A 14 5.76 12.98 -2.23
C ALA A 14 5.65 11.45 -2.39
N ASN A 15 5.72 10.68 -1.29
CA ASN A 15 5.55 9.24 -1.34
C ASN A 15 4.12 8.88 -1.75
N THR A 16 3.13 9.50 -1.13
CA THR A 16 1.71 9.29 -1.45
C THR A 16 1.43 9.62 -2.92
N GLY A 17 1.99 10.72 -3.43
CA GLY A 17 1.87 11.09 -4.84
C GLY A 17 2.49 10.08 -5.82
N ASN A 18 3.68 9.56 -5.51
CA ASN A 18 4.32 8.52 -6.30
C ASN A 18 3.52 7.20 -6.26
N ILE A 19 2.99 6.84 -5.09
CA ILE A 19 2.13 5.65 -4.92
C ILE A 19 0.83 5.79 -5.70
N ALA A 20 0.22 6.99 -5.69
CA ALA A 20 -0.95 7.28 -6.48
C ALA A 20 -0.68 7.10 -7.99
N ARG A 21 0.54 7.43 -8.46
CA ARG A 21 0.97 7.15 -9.83
C ARG A 21 1.01 5.66 -10.13
N THR A 22 1.61 4.88 -9.25
CA THR A 22 1.63 3.41 -9.34
C THR A 22 0.19 2.89 -9.37
N CYS A 23 -0.70 3.41 -8.53
CA CYS A 23 -2.09 3.01 -8.47
C CYS A 23 -2.80 3.23 -9.81
N LEU A 24 -2.64 4.42 -10.40
CA LEU A 24 -3.18 4.72 -11.72
C LEU A 24 -2.62 3.81 -12.80
N ALA A 25 -1.29 3.57 -12.80
CA ALA A 25 -0.63 2.75 -13.80
C ALA A 25 -1.00 1.26 -13.72
N THR A 26 -1.50 0.80 -12.57
CA THR A 26 -1.76 -0.62 -12.29
C THR A 26 -3.23 -0.94 -12.04
N ASN A 27 -4.12 0.04 -12.20
CA ASN A 27 -5.54 -0.07 -11.84
C ASN A 27 -5.75 -0.56 -10.38
N THR A 28 -4.84 -0.14 -9.48
CA THR A 28 -4.89 -0.44 -8.05
C THR A 28 -5.63 0.69 -7.33
N THR A 29 -6.44 0.33 -6.33
CA THR A 29 -7.13 1.33 -5.51
C THR A 29 -6.24 1.80 -4.37
N LEU A 30 -6.18 3.10 -4.13
CA LEU A 30 -5.45 3.70 -3.02
C LEU A 30 -6.41 4.02 -1.87
N HIS A 31 -6.13 3.50 -0.69
CA HIS A 31 -6.84 3.82 0.54
C HIS A 31 -5.93 4.64 1.47
N LEU A 32 -6.44 5.75 1.99
CA LEU A 32 -5.73 6.64 2.90
C LEU A 32 -6.42 6.62 4.27
N ILE A 33 -5.70 6.22 5.31
CA ILE A 33 -6.20 6.23 6.69
C ILE A 33 -5.72 7.49 7.39
N ARG A 34 -6.65 8.25 7.96
CA ARG A 34 -6.36 9.50 8.67
C ARG A 34 -5.79 9.28 10.09
N PRO A 35 -5.16 10.31 10.68
CA PRO A 35 -4.84 11.61 10.08
C PRO A 35 -3.71 11.52 9.04
N LEU A 36 -3.81 12.32 7.97
CA LEU A 36 -2.74 12.49 7.00
C LEU A 36 -1.77 13.56 7.50
N GLY A 37 -0.47 13.37 7.31
CA GLY A 37 0.56 14.36 7.67
C GLY A 37 0.64 15.55 6.70
N PHE A 38 -0.24 15.61 5.69
CA PHE A 38 -0.27 16.64 4.66
C PHE A 38 -1.71 16.93 4.21
N SER A 39 -1.91 18.08 3.56
CA SER A 39 -3.19 18.40 2.91
C SER A 39 -3.26 17.79 1.51
N THR A 40 -4.40 17.19 1.18
CA THR A 40 -4.76 16.74 -0.17
C THR A 40 -5.35 17.87 -1.03
N ASP A 41 -5.20 19.14 -0.62
CA ASP A 41 -5.65 20.28 -1.40
C ASP A 41 -4.92 20.38 -2.75
N ASP A 42 -5.68 20.75 -3.79
CA ASP A 42 -5.25 20.78 -5.20
C ASP A 42 -3.97 21.62 -5.42
N LYS A 43 -3.72 22.66 -4.60
CA LYS A 43 -2.47 23.45 -4.68
C LYS A 43 -1.23 22.66 -4.24
N MET A 44 -1.33 21.84 -3.20
CA MET A 44 -0.20 21.02 -2.73
C MET A 44 0.03 19.84 -3.68
N LEU A 45 -1.04 19.24 -4.18
CA LEU A 45 -0.98 18.16 -5.17
C LEU A 45 -0.34 18.61 -6.49
N ARG A 46 -0.76 19.76 -7.03
CA ARG A 46 -0.14 20.33 -8.24
C ARG A 46 1.33 20.68 -8.05
N ARG A 47 1.72 21.18 -6.87
CA ARG A 47 3.13 21.50 -6.55
C ARG A 47 4.00 20.26 -6.44
N ALA A 48 3.42 19.12 -6.07
CA ALA A 48 4.08 17.82 -6.08
C ALA A 48 4.09 17.15 -7.47
N GLY A 49 3.58 17.81 -8.52
CA GLY A 49 3.55 17.27 -9.88
C GLY A 49 2.52 16.16 -10.07
N LEU A 50 1.41 16.21 -9.32
CA LEU A 50 0.36 15.19 -9.31
C LEU A 50 -0.83 15.60 -10.16
N ASP A 51 -0.59 15.86 -11.45
CA ASP A 51 -1.63 16.21 -12.43
C ASP A 51 -2.68 15.10 -12.62
N TYR A 52 -2.32 13.86 -12.31
CA TYR A 52 -3.16 12.68 -12.44
C TYR A 52 -3.98 12.32 -11.19
N TRP A 53 -3.85 13.05 -10.08
CA TRP A 53 -4.47 12.68 -8.79
C TRP A 53 -5.99 12.42 -8.90
N HIS A 54 -6.69 13.26 -9.67
CA HIS A 54 -8.14 13.15 -9.92
C HIS A 54 -8.54 11.92 -10.74
N ASN A 55 -7.58 11.24 -11.38
CA ASN A 55 -7.80 10.01 -12.13
C ASN A 55 -7.53 8.76 -11.29
N VAL A 56 -6.96 8.89 -10.10
CA VAL A 56 -6.65 7.78 -9.20
C VAL A 56 -7.91 7.42 -8.42
N ASN A 57 -8.21 6.13 -8.31
CA ASN A 57 -9.26 5.67 -7.41
C ASN A 57 -8.77 5.75 -5.96
N ILE A 58 -9.14 6.83 -5.27
CA ILE A 58 -8.73 7.12 -3.89
C ILE A 58 -9.93 7.06 -2.95
N MET A 59 -9.76 6.35 -1.83
CA MET A 59 -10.74 6.27 -0.75
C MET A 59 -10.08 6.75 0.55
N GLU A 60 -10.72 7.65 1.28
CA GLU A 60 -10.26 8.13 2.58
C GLU A 60 -11.12 7.55 3.70
N TYR A 61 -10.48 7.25 4.83
CA TYR A 61 -11.13 6.70 6.02
C TYR A 61 -10.64 7.44 7.26
N ASP A 62 -11.53 7.67 8.22
CA ASP A 62 -11.16 8.31 9.49
C ASP A 62 -10.41 7.33 10.42
N SER A 63 -10.57 6.02 10.21
CA SER A 63 -9.82 4.97 10.90
C SER A 63 -9.61 3.72 10.04
N ILE A 64 -8.64 2.88 10.40
CA ILE A 64 -8.42 1.60 9.69
C ILE A 64 -9.55 0.60 9.92
N ASP A 65 -10.27 0.71 11.03
CA ASP A 65 -11.40 -0.16 11.35
C ASP A 65 -12.56 0.04 10.38
N GLU A 66 -12.79 1.26 9.89
CA GLU A 66 -13.77 1.53 8.83
C GLU A 66 -13.46 0.75 7.55
N LEU A 67 -12.17 0.65 7.19
CA LEU A 67 -11.73 -0.13 6.05
C LEU A 67 -11.98 -1.63 6.30
N TYR A 68 -11.63 -2.14 7.47
CA TYR A 68 -11.85 -3.55 7.82
C TYR A 68 -13.34 -3.92 7.82
N GLU A 69 -14.21 -3.05 8.36
CA GLU A 69 -15.66 -3.29 8.35
C GLU A 69 -16.24 -3.26 6.94
N LYS A 70 -15.71 -2.42 6.06
CA LYS A 70 -16.12 -2.37 4.65
C LYS A 70 -15.65 -3.60 3.86
N TYR A 71 -14.48 -4.14 4.18
CA TYR A 71 -13.84 -5.26 3.46
C TYR A 71 -13.60 -6.47 4.38
N LYS A 72 -14.68 -7.00 4.98
CA LYS A 72 -14.63 -8.11 5.96
C LYS A 72 -13.96 -9.39 5.45
N HIS A 73 -13.95 -9.59 4.14
CA HIS A 73 -13.38 -10.76 3.48
C HIS A 73 -12.10 -10.43 2.71
N GLY A 74 -11.57 -9.21 2.85
CA GLY A 74 -10.31 -8.82 2.26
C GLY A 74 -9.14 -9.58 2.88
N LEU A 75 -8.15 -9.92 2.06
CA LEU A 75 -6.89 -10.49 2.50
C LEU A 75 -5.89 -9.36 2.75
N PHE A 76 -5.61 -9.09 4.01
CA PHE A 76 -4.70 -8.02 4.43
C PHE A 76 -3.30 -8.55 4.68
N TYR A 77 -2.33 -7.93 4.01
CA TYR A 77 -0.90 -8.13 4.21
C TYR A 77 -0.28 -6.85 4.75
N TYR A 78 0.59 -6.96 5.74
CA TYR A 78 1.20 -5.85 6.43
C TYR A 78 2.67 -5.77 6.05
N ILE A 79 3.11 -4.66 5.47
CA ILE A 79 4.50 -4.54 4.97
C ILE A 79 5.40 -4.05 6.09
N GLU A 80 6.19 -4.96 6.66
CA GLU A 80 7.02 -4.72 7.83
C GLU A 80 8.34 -5.49 7.82
N ASN A 81 9.39 -4.89 8.36
CA ASN A 81 10.74 -5.45 8.29
C ASN A 81 10.97 -6.65 9.24
N PHE A 82 10.14 -6.79 10.27
CA PHE A 82 10.19 -7.93 11.19
C PHE A 82 9.35 -9.13 10.73
N GLY A 83 8.68 -9.02 9.57
CA GLY A 83 7.96 -10.14 8.96
C GLY A 83 8.86 -11.35 8.75
N LYS A 84 8.32 -12.54 9.01
CA LYS A 84 9.09 -13.80 8.87
C LYS A 84 9.16 -14.30 7.43
N LYS A 85 8.18 -13.92 6.60
CA LYS A 85 8.07 -14.32 5.20
C LYS A 85 8.31 -13.14 4.28
N TYR A 86 8.88 -13.41 3.11
CA TYR A 86 9.11 -12.41 2.09
C TYR A 86 7.88 -12.22 1.22
N TYR A 87 7.75 -11.04 0.62
CA TYR A 87 6.66 -10.73 -0.31
C TYR A 87 6.51 -11.74 -1.46
N THR A 88 7.60 -12.40 -1.87
CA THR A 88 7.64 -13.42 -2.93
C THR A 88 7.26 -14.83 -2.47
N ASP A 89 7.12 -15.07 -1.17
CA ASP A 89 6.81 -16.40 -0.62
C ASP A 89 5.31 -16.73 -0.69
N TYR A 90 4.48 -15.75 -1.05
CA TYR A 90 3.03 -15.86 -1.08
C TYR A 90 2.52 -16.03 -2.50
N ASP A 91 1.45 -16.81 -2.63
CA ASP A 91 0.72 -17.02 -3.86
C ASP A 91 -0.44 -16.01 -3.96
N TYR A 92 -0.33 -15.11 -4.92
CA TYR A 92 -1.32 -14.09 -5.27
C TYR A 92 -1.99 -14.38 -6.63
N SER A 93 -1.77 -15.57 -7.19
CA SER A 93 -2.25 -15.95 -8.53
C SER A 93 -3.77 -16.00 -8.62
N ASN A 94 -4.46 -16.24 -7.49
CA ASN A 94 -5.91 -16.22 -7.44
C ASN A 94 -6.42 -14.78 -7.59
N ARG A 95 -6.81 -14.44 -8.82
CA ARG A 95 -7.42 -13.15 -9.14
C ARG A 95 -8.73 -12.93 -8.38
N SER A 96 -9.33 -14.03 -7.90
CA SER A 96 -10.40 -14.22 -6.89
C SER A 96 -10.49 -13.22 -5.76
N ASP A 97 -9.30 -12.85 -5.30
CA ASP A 97 -9.14 -12.29 -3.99
C ASP A 97 -9.16 -10.76 -4.03
N GLU A 98 -9.51 -10.16 -2.90
CA GLU A 98 -9.30 -8.74 -2.66
C GLU A 98 -8.05 -8.60 -1.79
N LEU A 99 -6.94 -8.25 -2.42
CA LEU A 99 -5.62 -8.22 -1.80
C LEU A 99 -5.31 -6.80 -1.35
N PHE A 100 -5.10 -6.63 -0.05
CA PHE A 100 -4.78 -5.35 0.58
C PHE A 100 -3.34 -5.38 1.10
N PHE A 101 -2.54 -4.43 0.63
CA PHE A 101 -1.17 -4.24 1.10
C PHE A 101 -1.11 -2.98 1.96
N VAL A 102 -0.99 -3.19 3.26
CA VAL A 102 -0.99 -2.15 4.29
C VAL A 102 0.43 -1.69 4.56
N PHE A 103 0.65 -0.39 4.40
CA PHE A 103 1.92 0.28 4.66
C PHE A 103 1.75 1.24 5.83
N GLY A 104 2.72 1.22 6.74
CA GLY A 104 2.76 2.10 7.89
C GLY A 104 3.25 3.51 7.57
N ARG A 105 3.39 4.30 8.63
CA ARG A 105 4.01 5.62 8.58
C ARG A 105 5.48 5.51 8.21
N GLU A 106 6.00 6.51 7.51
CA GLU A 106 7.42 6.53 7.15
C GLU A 106 8.36 6.58 8.35
N THR A 107 7.93 7.22 9.45
CA THR A 107 8.75 7.39 10.65
C THR A 107 8.86 6.14 11.50
N ASP A 108 7.75 5.45 11.78
CA ASP A 108 7.70 4.36 12.76
C ASP A 108 6.87 3.14 12.33
N GLY A 109 6.45 3.08 11.07
CA GLY A 109 5.76 1.92 10.50
C GLY A 109 4.33 1.78 10.99
N ILE A 110 3.86 0.54 11.07
CA ILE A 110 2.51 0.19 11.49
C ILE A 110 2.52 0.01 13.02
N PRO A 111 1.56 0.62 13.76
CA PRO A 111 1.43 0.41 15.19
C PRO A 111 1.35 -1.07 15.55
N ARG A 112 2.15 -1.50 16.53
CA ARG A 112 2.21 -2.89 16.98
C ARG A 112 0.85 -3.49 17.32
N ALA A 113 -0.04 -2.70 17.92
CA ALA A 113 -1.39 -3.12 18.27
C ALA A 113 -2.25 -3.53 17.05
N LEU A 114 -1.96 -2.99 15.85
CA LEU A 114 -2.64 -3.40 14.61
C LEU A 114 -2.14 -4.74 14.08
N ILE A 115 -0.90 -5.11 14.42
CA ILE A 115 -0.22 -6.30 13.90
C ILE A 115 -0.30 -7.49 14.86
N GLU A 116 -0.51 -7.24 16.15
CA GLU A 116 -0.61 -8.31 17.15
C GLU A 116 -1.65 -9.36 16.74
N GLY A 117 -1.21 -10.62 16.63
CA GLY A 117 -2.02 -11.75 16.16
C GLY A 117 -2.15 -11.87 14.63
N LYS A 118 -1.48 -11.02 13.86
CA LYS A 118 -1.46 -11.01 12.38
C LYS A 118 -0.06 -11.21 11.81
N GLU A 119 0.90 -11.69 12.61
CA GLU A 119 2.32 -11.76 12.27
C GLU A 119 2.60 -12.64 11.04
N ASP A 120 1.77 -13.65 10.78
CA ASP A 120 1.88 -14.53 9.61
C ASP A 120 1.45 -13.85 8.30
N HIS A 121 0.84 -12.67 8.39
CA HIS A 121 0.49 -11.80 7.27
C HIS A 121 1.46 -10.61 7.11
N CYS A 122 2.52 -10.57 7.92
CA CYS A 122 3.57 -9.56 7.78
C CYS A 122 4.58 -9.97 6.71
N LEU A 123 4.66 -9.17 5.65
CA LEU A 123 5.57 -9.34 4.52
C LEU A 123 6.79 -8.43 4.69
N ARG A 124 7.97 -8.95 4.36
CA ARG A 124 9.17 -8.11 4.18
C ARG A 124 9.72 -8.16 2.76
N ILE A 125 10.46 -7.12 2.39
CA ILE A 125 11.21 -7.06 1.12
C ILE A 125 12.62 -7.63 1.32
N HIS A 126 13.13 -8.31 0.29
CA HIS A 126 14.52 -8.74 0.24
C HIS A 126 15.46 -7.54 0.18
N MET A 127 16.38 -7.41 1.15
CA MET A 127 17.32 -6.30 1.24
C MET A 127 18.58 -6.72 2.03
N THR A 128 19.67 -5.97 1.85
CA THR A 128 20.86 -6.08 2.71
C THR A 128 20.61 -5.40 4.06
N ASP A 129 21.51 -5.64 5.01
CA ASP A 129 21.51 -5.01 6.34
C ASP A 129 22.10 -3.58 6.35
N GLN A 130 22.57 -3.07 5.21
CA GLN A 130 23.18 -1.74 5.09
C GLN A 130 22.17 -0.59 5.10
N VAL A 131 20.91 -0.89 4.82
CA VAL A 131 19.80 0.08 4.86
C VAL A 131 18.73 -0.45 5.79
N ARG A 132 17.99 0.46 6.44
CA ARG A 132 16.91 0.06 7.36
C ARG A 132 15.63 -0.29 6.63
N SER A 133 15.34 0.40 5.53
CA SER A 133 14.15 0.18 4.71
C SER A 133 14.35 0.81 3.33
N LEU A 134 13.54 0.38 2.37
CA LEU A 134 13.40 1.09 1.10
C LEU A 134 12.43 2.28 1.25
N ASN A 135 12.49 3.21 0.30
CA ASN A 135 11.48 4.24 0.18
C ASN A 135 10.08 3.62 0.05
N LEU A 136 9.09 4.20 0.74
CA LEU A 136 7.72 3.69 0.80
C LEU A 136 7.10 3.45 -0.59
N SER A 137 7.27 4.42 -1.50
CA SER A 137 6.70 4.33 -2.85
C SER A 137 7.37 3.26 -3.71
N ASN A 138 8.68 3.05 -3.54
CA ASN A 138 9.40 1.95 -4.20
C ASN A 138 8.89 0.60 -3.68
N THR A 139 8.74 0.45 -2.37
CA THR A 139 8.21 -0.76 -1.73
C THR A 139 6.82 -1.09 -2.27
N ALA A 140 5.92 -0.10 -2.33
CA ALA A 140 4.58 -0.28 -2.88
C ALA A 140 4.61 -0.75 -4.34
N ALA A 141 5.43 -0.13 -5.19
CA ALA A 141 5.59 -0.54 -6.57
C ALA A 141 6.11 -2.00 -6.69
N ILE A 142 7.14 -2.37 -5.93
CA ILE A 142 7.71 -3.73 -5.94
C ILE A 142 6.63 -4.77 -5.61
N VAL A 143 5.87 -4.55 -4.53
CA VAL A 143 4.83 -5.50 -4.08
C VAL A 143 3.73 -5.64 -5.12
N ILE A 144 3.19 -4.52 -5.62
CA ILE A 144 2.09 -4.55 -6.59
C ILE A 144 2.53 -5.19 -7.91
N TYR A 145 3.72 -4.88 -8.40
CA TYR A 145 4.21 -5.49 -9.64
C TYR A 145 4.51 -6.98 -9.48
N GLU A 146 4.90 -7.47 -8.29
CA GLU A 146 5.03 -8.92 -8.06
C GLU A 146 3.68 -9.63 -8.10
N VAL A 147 2.65 -9.05 -7.47
CA VAL A 147 1.29 -9.61 -7.54
C VAL A 147 0.80 -9.65 -8.99
N LEU A 148 0.96 -8.55 -9.71
CA LEU A 148 0.59 -8.48 -11.13
C LEU A 148 1.38 -9.47 -11.98
N ARG A 149 2.67 -9.68 -11.69
CA ARG A 149 3.48 -10.68 -12.37
C ARG A 149 2.90 -12.08 -12.17
N GLN A 150 2.50 -12.43 -10.95
CA GLN A 150 1.84 -13.71 -10.66
C GLN A 150 0.46 -13.84 -11.34
N GLN A 151 -0.26 -12.73 -11.50
CA GLN A 151 -1.57 -12.69 -12.16
C GLN A 151 -1.49 -12.54 -13.70
N GLY A 152 -0.29 -12.40 -14.27
CA GLY A 152 -0.07 -12.26 -15.71
C GLY A 152 -0.40 -10.87 -16.27
N PHE A 153 -0.21 -9.80 -15.50
CA PHE A 153 -0.43 -8.40 -15.89
C PHE A 153 -1.79 -8.14 -16.58
N PRO A 154 -2.91 -8.53 -15.95
CA PRO A 154 -4.20 -8.46 -16.62
C PRO A 154 -4.58 -7.02 -16.98
N ALA A 155 -4.95 -6.80 -18.24
CA ALA A 155 -5.33 -5.49 -18.79
C ALA A 155 -4.25 -4.40 -18.72
N LEU A 156 -2.97 -4.79 -18.57
CA LEU A 156 -1.81 -3.91 -18.72
C LEU A 156 -1.03 -4.29 -19.99
N THR A 157 -0.35 -3.30 -20.58
CA THR A 157 0.42 -3.44 -21.83
C THR A 157 1.89 -3.71 -21.59
#